data_AF-I5D5F5-F1
#
_entry.id   AF-I5D5F5-F1
#
_cell.length_a   1.000
_cell.length_b   1.000
_cell.length_c   1.000
_cell.angle_alpha   90.00
_cell.angle_beta   90.00
_cell.angle_gamma   90.00
#
_symmetry.space_group_name_H-M   'P 1'
#
loop_
_entity.id
_entity.type
_entity.pdbx_description
1 polymer ?
#
loop_
_entity_poly.entity_id
_entity_poly.type
_entity_poly.pdbx_seq_one_letter_code
_entity_poly.pdbx_strand_id
1 'polypeptide(L)' 'MQKKLNESYQTKKFSRELNGYSVTEVNTYISTLLDKISNLESEIELYKAKQQEIASKHQNEITELESEISLLKSERK' A
#
# COMPACT_ATOMS: atom_id res chain seq x y z
N MET A 1 1.42 11.12 -8.36
CA MET A 1 1.60 10.47 -9.68
C MET A 1 0.53 9.42 -9.97
N GLN A 2 0.22 8.49 -9.04
CA GLN A 2 -0.76 7.41 -9.24
C GLN A 2 -2.19 7.89 -9.53
N LYS A 3 -2.71 8.89 -8.78
CA LYS A 3 -4.06 9.45 -9.03
C LYS A 3 -4.25 9.99 -10.45
N LYS A 4 -3.23 10.65 -11.01
CA LYS A 4 -3.21 11.12 -12.41
C LYS A 4 -3.19 9.98 -13.43
N LEU A 5 -2.60 8.82 -13.08
CA LEU A 5 -2.57 7.65 -13.95
C LEU A 5 -3.96 6.99 -14.02
N ASN A 6 -4.63 6.84 -12.86
CA ASN A 6 -5.99 6.31 -12.79
C ASN A 6 -6.99 7.21 -13.54
N GLU A 7 -6.86 8.53 -13.40
CA GLU A 7 -7.63 9.52 -14.18
C GLU A 7 -7.35 9.39 -15.69
N SER A 8 -6.09 9.19 -16.08
CA SER A 8 -5.71 9.02 -17.50
C SER A 8 -6.34 7.80 -18.16
N TYR A 9 -6.56 6.70 -17.42
CA TYR A 9 -7.21 5.49 -17.95
C TYR A 9 -8.73 5.63 -18.01
N GLN A 10 -9.34 6.31 -17.05
CA GLN A 10 -10.77 6.61 -17.08
C GLN A 10 -11.17 7.48 -18.28
N THR A 11 -10.28 8.39 -18.71
CA THR A 11 -10.54 9.26 -19.86
C THR A 11 -9.98 8.74 -21.19
N LYS A 12 -9.34 7.57 -21.19
CA LYS A 12 -8.70 7.04 -22.40
C LYS A 12 -9.75 6.64 -23.43
N LYS A 13 -9.72 7.28 -24.60
CA LYS A 13 -10.57 6.93 -25.73
C LYS A 13 -9.85 5.94 -26.64
N PHE A 14 -10.57 4.91 -27.05
CA PHE A 14 -10.09 3.91 -27.99
C PHE A 14 -10.78 4.09 -29.34
N SER A 15 -10.05 3.87 -30.44
CA SER A 15 -10.64 3.78 -31.78
C SER A 15 -11.51 2.52 -31.88
N ARG A 16 -12.50 2.55 -32.78
CA ARG A 16 -13.35 1.41 -33.08
C ARG A 16 -12.91 0.77 -34.39
N GLU A 17 -12.94 -0.56 -34.42
CA GLU A 17 -12.59 -1.37 -35.57
C GLU A 17 -13.73 -2.34 -35.89
N LEU A 18 -13.90 -2.71 -37.16
CA LEU A 18 -15.00 -3.57 -37.62
C LEU A 18 -15.03 -4.94 -36.90
N ASN A 19 -13.84 -5.45 -36.54
CA ASN A 19 -13.64 -6.71 -35.80
C ASN A 19 -13.00 -6.46 -34.43
N GLY A 20 -13.30 -5.32 -33.79
CA GLY A 20 -12.78 -4.96 -32.48
C GLY A 20 -13.52 -5.62 -31.31
N TYR A 21 -12.96 -5.46 -30.10
CA TYR A 21 -13.63 -5.88 -28.86
C TYR A 21 -14.90 -5.05 -28.59
N SER A 22 -15.88 -5.66 -27.91
CA SER A 22 -17.09 -4.97 -27.48
C SER A 22 -16.75 -3.81 -26.56
N VAL A 23 -17.30 -2.63 -26.87
CA VAL A 23 -17.12 -1.43 -26.05
C VAL A 23 -17.58 -1.68 -24.61
N THR A 24 -18.69 -2.39 -24.43
CA THR A 24 -19.23 -2.70 -23.10
C THR A 24 -18.29 -3.60 -22.32
N GLU A 25 -17.76 -4.66 -22.94
CA GLU A 25 -16.84 -5.58 -22.27
C GLU A 25 -15.55 -4.89 -21.87
N VAL A 26 -14.99 -4.06 -22.75
CA VAL A 26 -13.79 -3.26 -22.47
C VAL A 26 -14.02 -2.31 -21.30
N ASN A 27 -15.15 -1.59 -21.28
CA ASN A 27 -15.46 -0.67 -20.20
C ASN A 27 -15.65 -1.39 -18.85
N THR A 28 -16.33 -2.54 -18.85
CA THR A 28 -16.49 -3.37 -17.65
C THR A 28 -15.14 -3.84 -17.15
N TYR A 29 -14.28 -4.35 -18.03
CA TYR A 29 -12.95 -4.83 -17.65
C TYR A 29 -12.07 -3.71 -17.10
N ILE A 30 -12.08 -2.52 -17.71
CA ILE A 30 -11.38 -1.33 -17.19
C ILE A 30 -11.87 -1.00 -15.79
N SER A 31 -13.18 -1.04 -15.54
CA SER A 31 -13.75 -0.77 -14.21
C SER A 31 -13.25 -1.77 -13.17
N THR A 32 -13.26 -3.07 -13.49
CA THR A 32 -12.71 -4.12 -12.61
C THR A 32 -11.21 -3.92 -12.32
N LEU A 33 -10.44 -3.49 -13.32
CA LEU A 33 -9.02 -3.19 -13.12
C LEU A 33 -8.81 -2.00 -12.18
N LEU A 34 -9.62 -0.94 -12.31
CA LEU A 34 -9.57 0.22 -11.42
C LEU A 34 -9.92 -0.15 -9.98
N ASP A 35 -10.96 -0.96 -9.78
CA ASP A 35 -11.32 -1.47 -8.46
C ASP A 35 -10.18 -2.29 -7.85
N LYS A 36 -9.54 -3.14 -8.65
CA LYS A 36 -8.38 -3.94 -8.22
C LYS A 36 -7.20 -3.06 -7.83
N ILE A 37 -6.93 -2.00 -8.59
CA ILE A 37 -5.88 -1.02 -8.26
C ILE A 37 -6.20 -0.36 -6.92
N SER A 38 -7.44 0.11 -6.71
CA SER A 38 -7.87 0.74 -5.46
C SER A 38 -7.70 -0.19 -4.24
N ASN A 39 -8.04 -1.48 -4.42
CA ASN A 39 -7.88 -2.48 -3.37
C ASN A 39 -6.39 -2.71 -3.04
N LEU A 40 -5.54 -2.86 -4.06
CA LEU A 40 -4.09 -3.03 -3.87
C LEU A 40 -3.45 -1.80 -3.20
N GLU A 41 -3.87 -0.59 -3.58
CA GLU A 41 -3.40 0.65 -2.93
C GLU A 41 -3.78 0.67 -1.44
N SER A 42 -4.99 0.23 -1.10
CA SER A 42 -5.44 0.12 0.29
C SER A 42 -4.65 -0.93 1.09
N GLU A 43 -4.37 -2.08 0.48
CA GLU A 43 -3.54 -3.14 1.08
C GLU A 43 -2.12 -2.63 1.35
N ILE A 44 -1.52 -1.88 0.42
CA ILE A 44 -0.18 -1.28 0.59
C ILE A 44 -0.16 -0.36 1.81
N GLU A 45 -1.14 0.52 1.98
CA GLU A 45 -1.21 1.42 3.14
C GLU A 45 -1.40 0.65 4.44
N LEU A 46 -2.23 -0.41 4.44
CA LEU A 46 -2.39 -1.29 5.58
C LEU A 46 -1.08 -2.00 5.96
N TYR A 47 -0.30 -2.48 4.98
CA TYR A 47 0.99 -3.11 5.25
C TYR A 47 2.03 -2.11 5.76
N LYS A 48 2.05 -0.87 5.25
CA LYS A 48 2.91 0.20 5.78
C LYS A 48 2.59 0.50 7.24
N ALA A 49 1.31 0.63 7.58
CA ALA A 49 0.87 0.87 8.95
C ALA A 49 1.33 -0.26 9.89
N LYS A 50 1.14 -1.52 9.50
CA LYS A 50 1.62 -2.69 10.25
C LYS A 50 3.14 -2.69 10.43
N GLN A 51 3.88 -2.34 9.38
CA GLN A 51 5.34 -2.25 9.46
C GLN A 51 5.78 -1.20 10.47
N GLN A 52 5.13 -0.04 10.48
CA GLN A 52 5.41 1.04 11.43
C GLN A 52 5.06 0.65 12.87
N GLU A 53 3.95 -0.06 13.08
CA GLU A 53 3.54 -0.59 14.38
C GLU A 53 4.59 -1.57 14.94
N ILE A 54 5.02 -2.55 14.11
CA ILE A 54 6.05 -3.52 14.49
C ILE A 54 7.37 -2.81 14.81
N ALA A 55 7.80 -1.85 13.97
CA ALA A 55 9.02 -1.10 14.21
C ALA A 55 8.97 -0.32 15.52
N SER A 56 7.83 0.30 15.83
CA SER A 56 7.62 1.03 17.09
C SER A 56 7.67 0.09 18.29
N LYS A 57 7.07 -1.10 18.18
CA LYS A 57 7.11 -2.11 19.24
C LYS A 57 8.53 -2.57 19.53
N HIS A 58 9.30 -2.92 18.49
CA HIS A 58 10.69 -3.34 18.67
C HIS A 58 11.56 -2.20 19.22
N GLN A 59 11.32 -0.95 18.82
CA GLN A 59 12.05 0.19 19.36
C GLN A 59 11.80 0.38 20.87
N ASN A 60 10.56 0.21 21.32
CA ASN A 60 10.23 0.26 22.74
C ASN A 60 10.92 -0.86 23.51
N GLU A 61 10.89 -2.09 22.99
CA GLU A 61 11.55 -3.26 23.61
C GLU A 61 13.07 -3.06 23.72
N ILE A 62 13.71 -2.50 22.68
CA ILE A 62 15.13 -2.14 22.73
C ILE A 62 15.39 -1.12 23.85
N THR A 63 14.59 -0.06 23.93
CA THR A 63 14.77 0.97 24.96
C THR A 63 14.56 0.43 26.39
N GLU A 64 13.59 -0.46 26.59
CA GLU A 64 13.35 -1.13 27.87
C GLU A 64 14.57 -1.99 28.28
N LEU A 65 15.09 -2.80 27.36
CA LEU A 65 16.26 -3.64 27.60
C LEU A 65 17.53 -2.80 27.86
N GLU A 66 17.73 -1.70 27.13
CA GLU A 66 18.84 -0.78 27.35
C GLU A 66 18.78 -0.12 28.74
N SER A 67 17.57 0.22 29.21
CA SER A 67 17.34 0.72 30.56
C SER A 67 17.67 -0.33 31.63
N GLU A 68 17.18 -1.57 31.46
CA GLU A 68 17.46 -2.67 32.38
C GLU A 68 18.97 -2.97 32.48
N ILE A 69 19.67 -3.02 31.33
CA ILE A 69 21.12 -3.19 31.29
C ILE A 69 21.84 -2.07 32.03
N SER A 70 21.36 -0.83 31.90
CA SER A 70 21.96 0.33 32.58
C SER A 70 21.80 0.26 34.08
N LEU A 71 20.62 -0.14 34.58
CA LEU A 71 20.35 -0.36 36.01
C LEU A 71 21.25 -1.46 36.57
N LEU A 72 21.29 -2.63 35.92
CA LEU A 72 22.12 -3.76 36.36
C LEU A 72 23.62 -3.42 36.40
N LYS A 73 24.10 -2.58 35.47
CA LYS A 73 25.49 -2.08 35.48
C LYS A 73 25.76 -1.12 36.64
N SER A 74 24.77 -0.33 37.04
CA SER A 74 24.89 0.61 38.15
C SER A 74 24.87 -0.10 39.51
N GLU A 75 24.10 -1.19 39.65
CA GLU A 75 24.01 -2.00 40.87
C GLU A 75 25.25 -2.88 41.12
N ARG A 76 26.03 -3.17 40.07
CA ARG A 76 27.29 -3.93 40.17
C ARG A 76 28.52 -3.08 40.51
N LYS A 77 28.36 -1.75 40.63
CA LYS A 77 29.43 -0.81 41.04
C LYS A 77 29.26 -0.43 42.50
#